data_AF-A0A965FBA1-F1
#
_entry.id   AF-A0A965FBA1-F1
#
_cell.length_a   1.000
_cell.length_b   1.000
_cell.length_c   1.000
_cell.angle_alpha   90.00
_cell.angle_beta   90.00
_cell.angle_gamma   90.00
#
_symmetry.space_group_name_H-M   'P 1'
#
loop_
_entity.id
_entity.type
_entity.pdbx_description
1 polymer ?
#
loop_
_entity_poly.entity_id
_entity_poly.type
_entity_poly.pdbx_seq_one_letter_code
_entity_poly.pdbx_strand_id
1 'polypeptide(L)'
;MRPWFTESLGGFRRQSPAQIAASLAYKNADRFAALEVKQRDSWEQSAALLQDALAGGDDAWHIFMECDLLRLEKRADVILLTDRAIFVLEFKMGAQKPDLADLRQTDNYAMDLHDFHAGSRGVPIIPVLIAPSLPQRDLELPLFWHGVVPVMVANGAMLRDILARAQMAIPPRVEPLDAKAWARAAYRPVPTVLEAARLLYRRNAVPDIGATRADAHNLTRTTNAIASVIDRARAECGRYVVFVTGIPGAGKTLCGLNLVFGALREHGAAFLSGNVPLVTVLREALARDAAPKGGQAFVVAERA
;
A
#
# COMPACT_ATOMS: atom_id res chain seq x y z
N MET A 1 -9.72 0.45 3.40
CA MET A 1 -9.60 1.22 2.14
C MET A 1 -10.86 2.08 1.96
N ARG A 2 -10.87 3.15 1.16
CA ARG A 2 -12.09 3.94 0.89
C ARG A 2 -12.35 4.05 -0.61
N PRO A 3 -13.19 3.18 -1.19
CA PRO A 3 -13.62 3.28 -2.59
C PRO A 3 -14.65 4.40 -2.76
N TRP A 4 -14.69 5.03 -3.92
CA TRP A 4 -15.75 5.98 -4.24
C TRP A 4 -17.00 5.27 -4.74
N PHE A 5 -16.81 4.20 -5.51
CA PHE A 5 -17.87 3.32 -5.98
C PHE A 5 -17.55 1.87 -5.65
N THR A 6 -18.57 1.10 -5.28
CA THR A 6 -18.45 -0.33 -4.97
C THR A 6 -19.72 -1.06 -5.35
N GLU A 7 -19.62 -2.18 -6.04
CA GLU A 7 -20.77 -2.98 -6.45
C GLU A 7 -20.37 -4.43 -6.78
N SER A 8 -21.31 -5.35 -6.63
CA SER A 8 -21.23 -6.71 -7.20
C SER A 8 -21.13 -6.65 -8.73
N LEU A 9 -20.50 -7.63 -9.38
CA LEU A 9 -20.40 -7.65 -10.84
C LEU A 9 -21.79 -7.73 -11.47
N GLY A 10 -22.71 -8.49 -10.88
CA GLY A 10 -24.10 -8.55 -11.32
C GLY A 10 -24.81 -7.18 -11.23
N GLY A 11 -24.58 -6.43 -10.14
CA GLY A 11 -25.10 -5.06 -10.00
C GLY A 11 -24.45 -4.07 -10.95
N PHE A 12 -23.15 -4.19 -11.17
CA PHE A 12 -22.37 -3.35 -12.05
C PHE A 12 -22.82 -3.47 -13.51
N ARG A 13 -23.14 -4.69 -13.98
CA ARG A 13 -23.66 -4.95 -15.33
C ARG A 13 -25.06 -4.37 -15.58
N ARG A 14 -25.86 -4.17 -14.54
CA ARG A 14 -27.22 -3.59 -14.65
C ARG A 14 -27.23 -2.07 -14.78
N GLN A 15 -26.11 -1.42 -14.51
CA GLN A 15 -25.96 0.02 -14.64
C GLN A 15 -25.34 0.35 -16.00
N SER A 16 -25.73 1.45 -16.62
CA SER A 16 -25.00 1.95 -17.79
C SER A 16 -23.65 2.53 -17.37
N PRO A 17 -22.64 2.52 -18.26
CA PRO A 17 -21.36 3.18 -17.99
C PRO A 17 -21.50 4.64 -17.53
N ALA A 18 -22.46 5.37 -18.13
CA ALA A 18 -22.77 6.75 -17.74
C ALA A 18 -23.34 6.86 -16.32
N GLN A 19 -24.14 5.90 -15.84
CA GLN A 19 -24.64 5.88 -14.46
C GLN A 19 -23.52 5.62 -13.44
N ILE A 20 -22.58 4.73 -13.78
CA ILE A 20 -21.39 4.47 -12.96
C ILE A 20 -20.51 5.73 -12.91
N ALA A 21 -20.25 6.36 -14.06
CA ALA A 21 -19.49 7.61 -14.13
C ALA A 21 -20.18 8.75 -13.37
N ALA A 22 -21.51 8.85 -13.42
CA ALA A 22 -22.27 9.83 -12.64
C ALA A 22 -22.16 9.59 -11.13
N SER A 23 -22.14 8.33 -10.68
CA SER A 23 -21.93 7.99 -9.27
C SER A 23 -20.54 8.40 -8.77
N LEU A 24 -19.52 8.19 -9.59
CA LEU A 24 -18.15 8.64 -9.33
C LEU A 24 -18.04 10.18 -9.33
N ALA A 25 -18.69 10.85 -10.28
CA ALA A 25 -18.77 12.31 -10.34
C ALA A 25 -19.42 12.92 -9.10
N TYR A 26 -20.50 12.31 -8.60
CA TYR A 26 -21.14 12.74 -7.36
C TYR A 26 -20.18 12.65 -6.17
N LYS A 27 -19.42 11.55 -6.06
CA LYS A 27 -18.39 11.38 -5.03
C LYS A 27 -17.20 12.32 -5.18
N ASN A 28 -16.85 12.70 -6.41
CA ASN A 28 -15.81 13.69 -6.67
C ASN A 28 -16.19 15.06 -6.09
N ALA A 29 -17.46 15.44 -6.18
CA ALA A 29 -17.96 16.72 -5.66
C ALA A 29 -17.83 16.86 -4.12
N ASP A 30 -17.78 15.74 -3.39
CA ASP A 30 -17.51 15.75 -1.94
C ASP A 30 -16.08 16.24 -1.60
N ARG A 31 -15.16 16.21 -2.57
CA ARG A 31 -13.72 16.44 -2.35
C ARG A 31 -13.13 17.56 -3.20
N PHE A 32 -13.70 17.82 -4.37
CA PHE A 32 -13.17 18.78 -5.33
C PHE A 32 -14.29 19.69 -5.85
N ALA A 33 -13.96 20.98 -6.00
CA ALA A 33 -14.92 22.00 -6.42
C ALA A 33 -15.32 21.91 -7.90
N ALA A 34 -14.52 21.23 -8.72
CA ALA A 34 -14.75 21.07 -10.16
C ALA A 34 -14.53 19.62 -10.61
N LEU A 35 -15.32 19.20 -11.60
CA LEU A 35 -15.15 17.95 -12.32
C LEU A 35 -14.67 18.26 -13.73
N GLU A 36 -13.54 17.67 -14.11
CA GLU A 36 -13.06 17.75 -15.49
C GLU A 36 -13.85 16.80 -16.39
N VAL A 37 -14.27 17.28 -17.57
CA VAL A 37 -15.01 16.47 -18.57
C VAL A 37 -14.20 15.23 -18.96
N LYS A 38 -12.88 15.39 -19.12
CA LYS A 38 -11.97 14.29 -19.44
C LYS A 38 -11.97 13.18 -18.38
N GLN A 39 -12.11 13.53 -17.10
CA GLN A 39 -12.19 12.55 -16.01
C GLN A 39 -13.49 11.76 -16.07
N ARG A 40 -14.63 12.44 -16.29
CA ARG A 40 -15.93 11.79 -16.48
C ARG A 40 -15.90 10.82 -17.66
N ASP A 41 -15.37 11.25 -18.79
CA ASP A 41 -15.30 10.43 -20.01
C ASP A 41 -14.37 9.22 -19.80
N SER A 42 -13.28 9.39 -19.03
CA SER A 42 -12.40 8.30 -18.63
C SER A 42 -13.12 7.24 -17.79
N TRP A 43 -13.94 7.66 -16.82
CA TRP A 43 -14.75 6.74 -16.00
C TRP A 43 -15.77 5.98 -16.82
N GLU A 44 -16.47 6.66 -17.72
CA GLU A 44 -17.46 6.04 -18.59
C GLU A 44 -16.82 4.99 -19.50
N GLN A 45 -15.71 5.33 -20.17
CA GLN A 45 -14.99 4.40 -21.02
C GLN A 45 -14.39 3.22 -20.23
N SER A 46 -13.88 3.46 -19.02
CA SER A 46 -13.35 2.39 -18.16
C SER A 46 -14.45 1.44 -17.70
N ALA A 47 -15.63 1.97 -17.34
CA ALA A 47 -16.78 1.16 -16.98
C ALA A 47 -17.27 0.30 -18.15
N ALA A 48 -17.37 0.88 -19.35
CA ALA A 48 -17.75 0.14 -20.56
C ALA A 48 -16.76 -1.00 -20.87
N LEU A 49 -15.45 -0.72 -20.80
CA LEU A 49 -14.41 -1.73 -21.02
C LEU A 49 -14.49 -2.86 -19.99
N LEU A 50 -14.71 -2.54 -18.72
CA LEU A 50 -14.86 -3.53 -17.66
C LEU A 50 -16.10 -4.39 -17.85
N GLN A 51 -17.24 -3.80 -18.23
CA GLN A 51 -18.45 -4.56 -18.50
C GLN A 51 -18.25 -5.57 -19.63
N ASP A 52 -17.56 -5.16 -20.70
CA ASP A 52 -17.21 -6.07 -21.79
C ASP A 52 -16.24 -7.16 -21.29
N ALA A 53 -15.06 -6.78 -20.79
CA ALA A 53 -14.00 -7.71 -20.40
C ALA A 53 -14.47 -8.71 -19.32
N LEU A 54 -15.37 -8.28 -18.44
CA LEU A 54 -15.91 -9.10 -17.36
C LEU A 54 -17.17 -9.85 -17.75
N ALA A 55 -17.70 -9.80 -18.98
CA ALA A 55 -19.00 -10.39 -19.34
C ALA A 55 -19.20 -11.88 -18.97
N GLY A 56 -18.13 -12.67 -18.89
CA GLY A 56 -18.17 -14.08 -18.46
C GLY A 56 -17.87 -14.32 -16.98
N GLY A 57 -17.63 -13.28 -16.18
CA GLY A 57 -17.34 -13.39 -14.75
C GLY A 57 -18.56 -13.72 -13.89
N ASP A 58 -18.31 -14.22 -12.68
CA ASP A 58 -19.34 -14.52 -11.67
C ASP A 58 -19.96 -13.23 -11.12
N ASP A 59 -21.28 -13.17 -11.05
CA ASP A 59 -22.02 -12.01 -10.53
C ASP A 59 -21.66 -11.67 -9.06
N ALA A 60 -21.14 -12.63 -8.30
CA ALA A 60 -20.67 -12.46 -6.93
C ALA A 60 -19.30 -11.77 -6.83
N TRP A 61 -18.53 -11.67 -7.92
CA TRP A 61 -17.31 -10.86 -7.94
C TRP A 61 -17.63 -9.41 -7.57
N HIS A 62 -16.66 -8.67 -7.06
CA HIS A 62 -16.90 -7.33 -6.53
C HIS A 62 -15.93 -6.32 -7.10
N ILE A 63 -16.46 -5.19 -7.55
CA ILE A 63 -15.69 -4.10 -8.15
C ILE A 63 -15.67 -2.94 -7.17
N PHE A 64 -14.47 -2.43 -6.94
CA PHE A 64 -14.22 -1.19 -6.23
C PHE A 64 -13.56 -0.22 -7.20
N MET A 65 -14.11 0.97 -7.39
CA MET A 65 -13.51 1.99 -8.24
C MET A 65 -13.07 3.19 -7.42
N GLU A 66 -11.98 3.81 -7.88
CA GLU A 66 -11.37 4.98 -7.26
C GLU A 66 -11.08 4.68 -5.78
N CYS A 67 -10.16 3.74 -5.55
CA CYS A 67 -9.80 3.24 -4.22
C CYS A 67 -8.63 4.00 -3.60
N ASP A 68 -8.90 4.79 -2.56
CA ASP A 68 -7.83 5.53 -1.86
C ASP A 68 -6.87 4.57 -1.14
N LEU A 69 -5.59 4.63 -1.51
CA LEU A 69 -4.48 3.90 -0.88
C LEU A 69 -3.66 4.88 -0.03
N LEU A 70 -3.96 4.91 1.27
CA LEU A 70 -3.54 5.97 2.19
C LEU A 70 -2.02 6.18 2.23
N ARG A 71 -1.20 5.12 2.12
CA ARG A 71 0.27 5.24 2.17
C ARG A 71 0.84 5.99 0.96
N LEU A 72 0.24 5.76 -0.21
CA LEU A 72 0.73 6.31 -1.46
C LEU A 72 0.16 7.71 -1.74
N GLU A 73 -0.81 8.16 -0.94
CA GLU A 73 -1.60 9.38 -1.19
C GLU A 73 -2.15 9.41 -2.63
N LYS A 74 -2.48 8.21 -3.12
CA LYS A 74 -2.89 7.94 -4.48
C LYS A 74 -4.09 7.02 -4.49
N ARG A 75 -4.61 6.81 -5.70
CA ARG A 75 -5.82 6.04 -5.92
C ARG A 75 -5.58 4.98 -6.98
N ALA A 76 -5.96 3.74 -6.67
CA ALA A 76 -6.07 2.71 -7.68
C ALA A 76 -7.41 2.90 -8.40
N ASP A 77 -7.37 2.89 -9.74
CA ASP A 77 -8.57 3.11 -10.55
C ASP A 77 -9.62 2.05 -10.28
N VAL A 78 -9.24 0.76 -10.35
CA VAL A 78 -10.14 -0.35 -10.02
C VAL A 78 -9.43 -1.46 -9.25
N ILE A 79 -10.12 -1.96 -8.23
CA ILE A 79 -9.79 -3.24 -7.59
C ILE A 79 -10.96 -4.18 -7.82
N LEU A 80 -10.69 -5.33 -8.43
CA LEU A 80 -11.65 -6.40 -8.65
C LEU A 80 -11.33 -7.57 -7.73
N LEU A 81 -12.28 -7.93 -6.87
CA LEU A 81 -12.24 -9.14 -6.08
C LEU A 81 -12.98 -10.25 -6.81
N THR A 82 -12.27 -11.34 -7.05
CA THR A 82 -12.87 -12.60 -7.47
C THR A 82 -12.92 -13.56 -6.29
N ASP A 83 -13.47 -14.75 -6.49
CA ASP A 83 -13.40 -15.86 -5.53
C ASP A 83 -11.97 -16.39 -5.30
N ARG A 84 -11.01 -16.04 -6.18
CA ARG A 84 -9.66 -16.64 -6.21
C ARG A 84 -8.51 -15.65 -6.01
N ALA A 85 -8.64 -14.46 -6.57
CA ALA A 85 -7.58 -13.46 -6.64
C ALA A 85 -8.11 -12.01 -6.58
N ILE A 86 -7.20 -11.09 -6.28
CA ILE A 86 -7.42 -9.64 -6.31
C ILE A 86 -6.77 -9.10 -7.58
N PHE A 87 -7.51 -8.41 -8.41
CA PHE A 87 -6.96 -7.69 -9.56
C PHE A 87 -6.86 -6.21 -9.22
N VAL A 88 -5.70 -5.61 -9.53
CA VAL A 88 -5.48 -4.17 -9.42
C VAL A 88 -5.33 -3.64 -10.83
N LEU A 89 -6.31 -2.87 -11.28
CA LEU A 89 -6.39 -2.37 -12.65
C LEU A 89 -6.15 -0.87 -12.65
N GLU A 90 -5.20 -0.44 -13.45
CA GLU A 90 -4.86 0.98 -13.69
C GLU A 90 -5.14 1.30 -15.16
N PHE A 91 -5.92 2.34 -15.45
CA PHE A 91 -6.33 2.71 -16.79
C PHE A 91 -5.48 3.85 -17.35
N LYS A 92 -5.00 3.68 -18.59
CA LYS A 92 -4.32 4.74 -19.35
C LYS A 92 -5.04 4.97 -20.67
N MET A 93 -6.13 5.73 -20.56
CA MET A 93 -6.99 6.06 -21.69
C MET A 93 -6.22 6.92 -22.71
N GLY A 94 -5.98 6.36 -23.89
CA GLY A 94 -5.22 7.00 -24.98
C GLY A 94 -3.72 6.70 -25.02
N ALA A 95 -3.19 5.86 -24.12
CA ALA A 95 -1.79 5.46 -24.18
C ALA A 95 -1.53 4.51 -25.37
N GLN A 96 -0.58 4.91 -26.23
CA GLN A 96 -0.13 4.09 -27.36
C GLN A 96 0.96 3.08 -26.97
N LYS A 97 1.61 3.31 -25.83
CA LYS A 97 2.61 2.43 -25.22
C LYS A 97 2.58 2.59 -23.70
N PRO A 98 2.89 1.54 -22.92
CA PRO A 98 3.01 1.67 -21.48
C PRO A 98 4.22 2.54 -21.12
N ASP A 99 4.03 3.46 -20.17
CA ASP A 99 5.14 4.19 -19.56
C ASP A 99 5.67 3.43 -18.32
N LEU A 100 6.97 3.55 -18.05
CA LEU A 100 7.61 2.99 -16.87
C LEU A 100 7.02 3.56 -15.57
N ALA A 101 6.58 4.82 -15.58
CA ALA A 101 5.92 5.43 -14.43
C ALA A 101 4.58 4.73 -14.12
N ASP A 102 3.78 4.45 -15.15
CA ASP A 102 2.49 3.78 -15.03
C ASP A 102 2.63 2.32 -14.58
N LEU A 103 3.61 1.62 -15.13
CA LEU A 103 3.96 0.25 -14.70
C LEU A 103 4.33 0.22 -13.22
N ARG A 104 5.24 1.11 -12.80
CA ARG A 104 5.64 1.22 -11.39
C ARG A 104 4.48 1.63 -10.49
N GLN A 105 3.57 2.49 -10.97
CA GLN A 105 2.39 2.89 -10.22
C GLN A 105 1.47 1.70 -9.96
N THR A 106 1.17 0.92 -11.00
CA THR A 106 0.34 -0.29 -10.92
C THR A 106 0.96 -1.32 -9.99
N ASP A 107 2.28 -1.55 -10.10
CA ASP A 107 3.04 -2.44 -9.22
C ASP A 107 2.94 -1.98 -7.76
N ASN A 108 3.19 -0.70 -7.50
CA ASN A 108 3.14 -0.13 -6.16
C ASN A 108 1.76 -0.29 -5.52
N TYR A 109 0.66 -0.18 -6.28
CA TYR A 109 -0.68 -0.40 -5.75
C TYR A 109 -0.91 -1.85 -5.33
N ALA A 110 -0.46 -2.82 -6.12
CA ALA A 110 -0.55 -4.23 -5.76
C ALA A 110 0.31 -4.59 -4.55
N MET A 111 1.56 -4.11 -4.51
CA MET A 111 2.47 -4.29 -3.37
C MET A 111 1.91 -3.64 -2.10
N ASP A 112 1.30 -2.47 -2.23
CA ASP A 112 0.69 -1.77 -1.11
C ASP A 112 -0.49 -2.54 -0.49
N LEU A 113 -1.36 -3.11 -1.32
CA LEU A 113 -2.42 -4.00 -0.85
C LEU A 113 -1.85 -5.26 -0.20
N HIS A 114 -0.85 -5.88 -0.83
CA HIS A 114 -0.21 -7.09 -0.29
C HIS A 114 0.38 -6.87 1.11
N ASP A 115 1.14 -5.79 1.28
CA ASP A 115 1.91 -5.54 2.50
C ASP A 115 1.04 -4.96 3.62
N PHE A 116 0.09 -4.08 3.28
CA PHE A 116 -0.58 -3.22 4.27
C PHE A 116 -2.07 -3.49 4.42
N HIS A 117 -2.72 -4.18 3.49
CA HIS A 117 -4.15 -4.47 3.59
C HIS A 117 -4.39 -5.86 4.18
N ALA A 118 -4.92 -5.92 5.41
CA ALA A 118 -5.11 -7.19 6.12
C ALA A 118 -6.02 -8.17 5.37
N GLY A 119 -7.02 -7.68 4.63
CA GLY A 119 -7.93 -8.50 3.83
C GLY A 119 -7.26 -9.13 2.59
N SER A 120 -6.12 -8.61 2.16
CA SER A 120 -5.39 -9.10 0.99
C SER A 120 -4.35 -10.16 1.31
N ARG A 121 -4.13 -10.48 2.60
CA ARG A 121 -3.09 -11.43 3.02
C ARG A 121 -3.37 -12.84 2.51
N GLY A 122 -2.34 -13.45 1.93
CA GLY A 122 -2.42 -14.81 1.40
C GLY A 122 -3.33 -14.95 0.16
N VAL A 123 -3.75 -13.83 -0.45
CA VAL A 123 -4.50 -13.81 -1.70
C VAL A 123 -3.55 -13.40 -2.82
N PRO A 124 -3.50 -14.12 -3.96
CA PRO A 124 -2.79 -13.65 -5.15
C PRO A 124 -3.31 -12.28 -5.59
N ILE A 125 -2.40 -11.34 -5.84
CA ILE A 125 -2.69 -10.01 -6.36
C ILE A 125 -2.10 -9.89 -7.76
N ILE A 126 -2.97 -9.52 -8.70
CA ILE A 126 -2.68 -9.48 -10.14
C ILE A 126 -2.79 -8.03 -10.62
N PRO A 127 -1.68 -7.29 -10.68
CA PRO A 127 -1.64 -5.96 -11.27
C PRO A 127 -1.74 -6.01 -12.79
N VAL A 128 -2.63 -5.21 -13.36
CA VAL A 128 -2.79 -5.06 -14.80
C VAL A 128 -2.91 -3.58 -15.17
N LEU A 129 -1.98 -3.11 -15.99
CA LEU A 129 -2.08 -1.81 -16.64
C LEU A 129 -2.92 -1.95 -17.91
N ILE A 130 -4.06 -1.26 -17.95
CA ILE A 130 -5.02 -1.29 -19.04
C ILE A 130 -4.78 -0.11 -19.99
N ALA A 131 -4.36 -0.42 -21.21
CA ALA A 131 -4.17 0.54 -22.30
C ALA A 131 -5.01 0.09 -23.51
N PRO A 132 -6.23 0.63 -23.70
CA PRO A 132 -7.19 0.14 -24.69
C PRO A 132 -6.70 0.21 -26.14
N SER A 133 -5.81 1.16 -26.45
CA SER A 133 -5.28 1.38 -27.80
C SER A 133 -4.18 0.40 -28.21
N LEU A 134 -3.72 -0.48 -27.30
CA LEU A 134 -2.67 -1.44 -27.63
C LEU A 134 -3.18 -2.54 -28.57
N PRO A 135 -2.34 -2.98 -29.52
CA PRO A 135 -2.68 -4.07 -30.43
C PRO A 135 -2.84 -5.38 -29.65
N GLN A 136 -3.77 -6.22 -30.10
CA GLN A 136 -3.92 -7.57 -29.54
C GLN A 136 -2.66 -8.41 -29.80
N ARG A 137 -2.28 -9.24 -28.83
CA ARG A 137 -1.11 -10.13 -28.87
C ARG A 137 -1.33 -11.29 -27.93
N ASP A 138 -0.56 -12.36 -28.15
CA ASP A 138 -0.49 -13.44 -27.19
C ASP A 138 0.19 -12.98 -25.90
N LEU A 139 -0.37 -13.43 -24.78
CA LEU A 139 0.11 -13.11 -23.45
C LEU A 139 0.95 -14.25 -22.90
N GLU A 140 2.23 -13.96 -22.65
CA GLU A 140 3.07 -14.77 -21.78
C GLU A 140 2.71 -14.45 -20.33
N LEU A 141 1.85 -15.29 -19.74
CA LEU A 141 1.40 -15.08 -18.37
C LEU A 141 2.37 -15.69 -17.38
N PRO A 142 2.65 -15.00 -16.26
CA PRO A 142 3.43 -15.58 -15.18
C PRO A 142 2.64 -16.71 -14.50
N LEU A 143 3.34 -17.48 -13.67
CA LEU A 143 2.66 -18.37 -12.73
C LEU A 143 1.90 -17.52 -11.71
N PHE A 144 0.60 -17.77 -11.59
CA PHE A 144 -0.25 -17.13 -10.60
C PHE A 144 -0.06 -17.81 -9.24
N TRP A 145 0.93 -17.36 -8.46
CA TRP A 145 1.25 -17.86 -7.11
C TRP A 145 0.74 -16.90 -6.02
N HIS A 146 0.91 -17.28 -4.75
CA HIS A 146 0.73 -16.39 -3.61
C HIS A 146 1.66 -15.16 -3.69
N GLY A 147 1.10 -13.97 -3.41
CA GLY A 147 1.83 -12.71 -3.41
C GLY A 147 1.38 -11.78 -4.53
N VAL A 148 2.30 -10.97 -5.04
CA VAL A 148 2.08 -10.06 -6.17
C VAL A 148 2.80 -10.62 -7.39
N VAL A 149 2.07 -10.83 -8.49
CA VAL A 149 2.67 -11.24 -9.78
C VAL A 149 3.21 -10.03 -10.55
N PRO A 150 4.13 -10.21 -11.52
CA PRO A 150 4.60 -9.11 -12.35
C PRO A 150 3.46 -8.36 -13.05
N VAL A 151 3.58 -7.03 -13.16
CA VAL A 151 2.61 -6.19 -13.84
C VAL A 151 2.45 -6.62 -15.30
N MET A 152 1.21 -6.91 -15.68
CA MET A 152 0.85 -7.18 -17.06
C MET A 152 0.31 -5.93 -17.73
N VAL A 153 0.51 -5.81 -19.04
CA VAL A 153 -0.06 -4.73 -19.86
C VAL A 153 -1.03 -5.33 -20.84
N ALA A 154 -2.27 -4.84 -20.82
CA ALA A 154 -3.38 -5.43 -21.55
C ALA A 154 -4.30 -4.36 -22.15
N ASN A 155 -4.98 -4.71 -23.25
CA ASN A 155 -6.22 -4.04 -23.65
C ASN A 155 -7.43 -4.82 -23.07
N GLY A 156 -8.66 -4.43 -23.43
CA GLY A 156 -9.88 -5.07 -22.91
C GLY A 156 -9.98 -6.57 -23.24
N ALA A 157 -9.63 -6.98 -24.47
CA ALA A 157 -9.67 -8.39 -24.88
C ALA A 157 -8.62 -9.22 -24.10
N MET A 158 -7.40 -8.71 -23.99
CA MET A 158 -6.35 -9.36 -23.19
C MET A 158 -6.71 -9.45 -21.71
N LEU A 159 -7.39 -8.45 -21.15
CA LEU A 159 -7.85 -8.50 -19.76
C LEU A 159 -8.80 -9.68 -19.54
N ARG A 160 -9.74 -9.91 -20.47
CA ARG A 160 -10.64 -11.08 -20.45
C ARG A 160 -9.84 -12.39 -20.42
N ASP A 161 -8.80 -12.51 -21.26
CA ASP A 161 -7.95 -13.70 -21.31
C ASP A 161 -7.13 -13.91 -20.03
N ILE A 162 -6.58 -12.83 -19.46
CA ILE A 162 -5.87 -12.85 -18.18
C ILE A 162 -6.79 -13.36 -17.07
N LEU A 163 -8.01 -12.83 -16.99
CA LEU A 163 -9.01 -13.23 -15.99
C LEU A 163 -9.36 -14.72 -16.12
N ALA A 164 -9.66 -15.17 -17.34
CA ALA A 164 -10.00 -16.56 -17.60
C ALA A 164 -8.85 -17.51 -17.21
N ARG A 165 -7.61 -17.19 -17.61
CA ARG A 165 -6.44 -18.02 -17.29
C ARG A 165 -6.09 -18.00 -15.80
N ALA A 166 -6.24 -16.87 -15.12
CA ALA A 166 -6.07 -16.80 -13.67
C ALA A 166 -7.12 -17.66 -12.93
N GLN A 167 -8.38 -17.62 -13.39
CA GLN A 167 -9.45 -18.46 -12.85
C GLN A 167 -9.23 -19.95 -13.12
N MET A 168 -8.56 -20.33 -14.21
CA MET A 168 -8.17 -21.72 -14.45
C MET A 168 -6.97 -22.16 -13.60
N ALA A 169 -5.99 -21.29 -13.42
CA ALA A 169 -4.72 -21.63 -12.78
C ALA A 169 -4.76 -21.59 -11.25
N ILE A 170 -5.55 -20.68 -10.67
CA ILE A 170 -5.64 -20.49 -9.22
C ILE A 170 -6.82 -21.33 -8.73
N PRO A 171 -6.65 -22.23 -7.75
CA PRO A 171 -7.77 -22.98 -7.18
C PRO A 171 -8.73 -22.08 -6.40
N PRO A 172 -10.02 -22.44 -6.28
CA PRO A 172 -10.94 -21.74 -5.38
C PRO A 172 -10.42 -21.74 -3.94
N ARG A 173 -10.69 -20.67 -3.20
CA ARG A 173 -10.31 -20.58 -1.78
C ARG A 173 -11.26 -21.43 -0.94
N VAL A 174 -10.73 -22.03 0.14
CA VAL A 174 -11.53 -22.74 1.15
C VAL A 174 -12.53 -21.78 1.79
N GLU A 175 -12.08 -20.57 2.10
CA GLU A 175 -12.91 -19.47 2.56
C GLU A 175 -13.00 -18.41 1.44
N PRO A 176 -14.19 -18.21 0.86
CA PRO A 176 -14.43 -17.18 -0.14
C PRO A 176 -14.09 -15.78 0.39
N LEU A 177 -13.65 -14.91 -0.51
CA LEU A 177 -13.39 -13.51 -0.18
C LEU A 177 -14.71 -12.75 -0.02
N ASP A 178 -15.08 -12.45 1.22
CA ASP A 178 -16.20 -11.53 1.48
C ASP A 178 -15.76 -10.10 1.15
N ALA A 179 -16.39 -9.50 0.14
CA ALA A 179 -16.06 -8.16 -0.32
C ALA A 179 -16.27 -7.07 0.73
N LYS A 180 -17.31 -7.18 1.58
CA LYS A 180 -17.60 -6.20 2.64
C LYS A 180 -16.56 -6.31 3.76
N ALA A 181 -16.22 -7.54 4.16
CA ALA A 181 -15.19 -7.80 5.15
C ALA A 181 -13.82 -7.36 4.63
N TRP A 182 -13.50 -7.65 3.37
CA TRP A 182 -12.28 -7.21 2.70
C TRP A 182 -12.17 -5.69 2.71
N ALA A 183 -13.19 -4.96 2.25
CA ALA A 183 -13.15 -3.50 2.19
C ALA A 183 -12.97 -2.82 3.56
N ARG A 184 -13.54 -3.42 4.61
CA ARG A 184 -13.44 -2.97 6.01
C ARG A 184 -12.19 -3.46 6.72
N ALA A 185 -11.43 -4.37 6.12
CA ALA A 185 -10.24 -4.92 6.73
C ALA A 185 -9.22 -3.81 7.03
N ALA A 186 -8.45 -4.02 8.09
CA ALA A 186 -7.49 -3.02 8.54
C ALA A 186 -6.43 -2.77 7.46
N TYR A 187 -6.33 -1.52 7.02
CA TYR A 187 -5.24 -1.04 6.20
C TYR A 187 -4.20 -0.42 7.14
N ARG A 188 -3.07 -1.09 7.31
CA ARG A 188 -2.04 -0.78 8.31
C ARG A 188 -0.72 -0.44 7.61
N PRO A 189 -0.62 0.75 7.00
CA PRO A 189 0.63 1.16 6.38
C PRO A 189 1.71 1.27 7.45
N VAL A 190 2.95 0.95 7.09
CA VAL A 190 4.09 1.23 7.97
C VAL A 190 4.10 2.74 8.21
N PRO A 191 4.11 3.20 9.48
CA PRO A 191 4.17 4.62 9.78
C PRO A 191 5.36 5.23 9.04
N THR A 192 5.19 6.43 8.50
CA THR A 192 6.32 7.18 7.98
C THR A 192 7.40 7.29 9.05
N VAL A 193 8.65 7.50 8.65
CA VAL A 193 9.76 7.70 9.60
C VAL A 193 9.41 8.80 10.61
N LEU A 194 8.67 9.83 10.19
CA LEU A 194 8.19 10.91 11.03
C LEU A 194 7.11 10.47 12.04
N GLU A 195 6.10 9.75 11.57
CA GLU A 195 5.02 9.23 12.42
C GLU A 195 5.55 8.20 13.41
N ALA A 196 6.50 7.37 12.98
CA ALA A 196 7.20 6.44 13.85
C ALA A 196 8.00 7.19 14.93
N ALA A 197 8.78 8.20 14.55
CA ALA A 197 9.54 9.02 15.50
C ALA A 197 8.61 9.71 16.51
N ARG A 198 7.48 10.28 16.05
CA ARG A 198 6.44 10.86 16.91
C ARG A 198 5.76 9.83 17.80
N LEU A 199 5.40 8.65 17.27
CA LEU A 199 4.78 7.57 18.04
C LEU A 199 5.72 7.04 19.12
N LEU A 200 7.01 6.89 18.84
CA LEU A 200 8.02 6.53 19.84
C LEU A 200 8.14 7.61 20.91
N TYR A 201 8.09 8.88 20.53
CA TYR A 201 8.16 9.99 21.46
C TYR A 201 6.92 10.05 22.38
N ARG A 202 5.71 9.91 21.82
CA ARG A 202 4.44 9.91 22.56
C ARG A 202 4.22 8.65 23.42
N ARG A 203 4.73 7.49 22.99
CA ARG A 203 4.58 6.21 23.70
C ARG A 203 5.47 6.04 24.93
N ASN A 204 6.35 7.00 25.23
CA ASN A 204 7.04 7.06 26.52
C ASN A 204 6.13 7.54 27.67
N ALA A 205 4.80 7.60 27.48
CA ALA A 205 3.81 7.76 28.55
C ALA A 205 3.15 6.43 29.00
N VAL A 206 3.06 5.38 28.17
CA VAL A 206 2.56 4.04 28.56
C VAL A 206 3.10 2.95 27.61
N PRO A 207 3.59 1.80 28.13
CA PRO A 207 4.20 0.75 27.32
C PRO A 207 3.15 -0.15 26.64
N ASP A 208 2.82 0.11 25.37
CA ASP A 208 2.19 -0.93 24.55
C ASP A 208 2.49 -0.76 23.05
N ILE A 209 3.49 -1.50 22.55
CA ILE A 209 3.99 -1.40 21.17
C ILE A 209 3.76 -2.70 20.36
N GLY A 210 3.15 -3.73 20.94
CA GLY A 210 3.12 -5.07 20.34
C GLY A 210 2.01 -5.37 19.34
N ALA A 211 0.84 -4.73 19.42
CA ALA A 211 -0.39 -5.39 18.93
C ALA A 211 -0.78 -5.16 17.44
N THR A 212 -0.04 -4.38 16.64
CA THR A 212 -0.60 -3.87 15.36
C THR A 212 0.04 -4.34 14.05
N ARG A 213 1.04 -5.24 13.99
CA ARG A 213 1.77 -5.46 12.71
C ARG A 213 1.90 -6.93 12.30
N ALA A 214 1.86 -7.18 10.99
CA ALA A 214 2.26 -8.45 10.38
C ALA A 214 3.78 -8.71 10.50
N ASP A 215 4.59 -7.64 10.47
CA ASP A 215 6.06 -7.73 10.59
C ASP A 215 6.63 -7.26 11.94
N ALA A 216 5.78 -7.01 12.96
CA ALA A 216 6.23 -6.60 14.30
C ALA A 216 7.24 -7.59 14.86
N HIS A 217 7.02 -8.87 14.61
CA HIS A 217 7.86 -9.94 15.13
C HIS A 217 9.31 -9.84 14.65
N ASN A 218 9.53 -9.53 13.36
CA ASN A 218 10.87 -9.41 12.79
C ASN A 218 11.60 -8.15 13.31
N LEU A 219 10.88 -7.04 13.43
CA LEU A 219 11.46 -5.80 13.95
C LEU A 219 11.83 -5.92 15.42
N THR A 220 10.96 -6.49 16.25
CA THR A 220 11.23 -6.75 17.67
C THR A 220 12.41 -7.70 17.86
N ARG A 221 12.49 -8.79 17.08
CA ARG A 221 13.64 -9.71 17.12
C ARG A 221 14.95 -9.02 16.77
N THR A 222 14.94 -8.17 15.74
CA THR A 222 16.13 -7.42 15.30
C THR A 222 16.56 -6.42 16.37
N THR A 223 15.61 -5.66 16.92
CA THR A 223 15.87 -4.71 18.01
C THR A 223 16.42 -5.41 19.26
N ASN A 224 15.86 -6.56 19.65
CA ASN A 224 16.35 -7.34 20.79
C ASN A 224 17.77 -7.87 20.56
N ALA A 225 18.06 -8.39 19.36
CA ALA A 225 19.40 -8.87 19.03
C ALA A 225 20.44 -7.74 19.12
N ILE A 226 20.10 -6.55 18.62
CA ILE A 226 20.99 -5.38 18.72
C ILE A 226 21.16 -4.95 20.19
N ALA A 227 20.08 -4.93 20.98
CA ALA A 227 20.15 -4.64 22.41
C ALA A 227 21.09 -5.61 23.15
N SER A 228 20.99 -6.93 22.88
CA SER A 228 21.91 -7.91 23.48
C SER A 228 23.37 -7.68 23.07
N VAL A 229 23.64 -7.27 21.84
CA VAL A 229 25.01 -6.91 21.42
C VAL A 229 25.52 -5.68 22.16
N ILE A 230 24.65 -4.70 22.42
CA ILE A 230 25.00 -3.50 23.19
C ILE A 230 25.31 -3.85 24.64
N ASP A 231 24.51 -4.71 25.27
CA ASP A 231 24.74 -5.16 26.64
C ASP A 231 26.08 -5.91 26.75
N ARG A 232 26.38 -6.78 25.78
CA ARG A 232 27.69 -7.44 25.70
C ARG A 232 28.83 -6.45 25.51
N ALA A 233 28.67 -5.47 24.62
CA ALA A 233 29.67 -4.43 24.38
C ALA A 233 30.00 -3.64 25.66
N ARG A 234 28.98 -3.37 26.48
CA ARG A 234 29.14 -2.70 27.77
C ARG A 234 29.85 -3.59 28.79
N ALA A 235 29.44 -4.85 28.91
CA ALA A 235 30.01 -5.79 29.87
C ALA A 235 31.51 -6.04 29.62
N GLU A 236 31.91 -6.05 28.34
CA GLU A 236 33.29 -6.33 27.93
C GLU A 236 34.12 -5.06 27.67
N CYS A 237 33.53 -3.86 27.83
CA CYS A 237 34.12 -2.59 27.41
C CYS A 237 34.63 -2.61 25.95
N GLY A 238 33.98 -3.39 25.09
CA GLY A 238 34.38 -3.63 23.70
C GLY A 238 33.71 -2.69 22.70
N ARG A 239 34.34 -2.49 21.53
CA ARG A 239 33.78 -1.71 20.42
C ARG A 239 33.21 -2.66 19.36
N TYR A 240 31.94 -2.48 19.04
CA TYR A 240 31.20 -3.37 18.16
C TYR A 240 30.58 -2.61 16.99
N VAL A 241 30.59 -3.22 15.80
CA VAL A 241 29.86 -2.73 14.63
C VAL A 241 28.83 -3.78 14.25
N VAL A 242 27.57 -3.38 14.13
CA VAL A 242 26.44 -4.26 13.79
C VAL A 242 25.87 -3.85 12.43
N PHE A 243 25.84 -4.80 11.50
CA PHE A 243 25.25 -4.59 10.18
C PHE A 243 23.85 -5.20 10.13
N VAL A 244 22.85 -4.36 9.86
CA VAL A 244 21.46 -4.79 9.69
C VAL A 244 21.13 -4.81 8.20
N THR A 245 20.94 -6.00 7.65
CA THR A 245 20.59 -6.21 6.24
C THR A 245 19.09 -6.45 6.08
N GLY A 246 18.56 -6.21 4.88
CA GLY A 246 17.16 -6.45 4.55
C GLY A 246 16.74 -5.74 3.26
N ILE A 247 15.67 -6.21 2.63
CA ILE A 247 15.12 -5.61 1.41
C ILE A 247 14.78 -4.11 1.60
N PRO A 248 14.76 -3.29 0.52
CA PRO A 248 14.22 -1.93 0.59
C PRO A 248 12.82 -1.94 1.21
N GLY A 249 12.51 -0.99 2.10
CA GLY A 249 11.22 -0.94 2.80
C GLY A 249 11.08 -1.83 4.05
N ALA A 250 12.02 -2.75 4.32
CA ALA A 250 11.96 -3.66 5.49
C ALA A 250 12.01 -3.01 6.89
N GLY A 251 11.97 -1.68 6.99
CA GLY A 251 11.97 -0.98 8.27
C GLY A 251 13.34 -0.85 8.95
N LYS A 252 14.46 -0.96 8.21
CA LYS A 252 15.83 -0.78 8.75
C LYS A 252 16.00 0.56 9.48
N THR A 253 15.58 1.65 8.85
CA THR A 253 15.59 3.00 9.43
C THR A 253 14.75 3.08 10.69
N LEU A 254 13.56 2.47 10.66
CA LEU A 254 12.66 2.41 11.81
C LEU A 254 13.26 1.63 12.99
N CYS A 255 13.99 0.55 12.72
CA CYS A 255 14.72 -0.20 13.74
C CYS A 255 15.78 0.67 14.43
N GLY A 256 16.57 1.42 13.65
CA GLY A 256 17.56 2.36 14.18
C GLY A 256 16.94 3.46 15.03
N LEU A 257 15.82 4.04 14.57
CA LEU A 257 15.09 5.06 15.32
C LEU A 257 14.49 4.52 16.63
N ASN A 258 13.91 3.31 16.61
CA ASN A 258 13.42 2.65 17.82
C ASN A 258 14.53 2.44 18.86
N LEU A 259 15.74 2.08 18.42
CA LEU A 259 16.88 1.88 19.31
C LEU A 259 17.36 3.19 19.92
N VAL A 260 17.64 4.20 19.09
CA VAL A 260 18.19 5.49 19.54
C VAL A 260 17.21 6.26 20.40
N PHE A 261 15.94 6.36 19.97
CA PHE A 261 14.94 7.18 20.65
C PHE A 261 14.08 6.42 21.66
N GLY A 262 14.21 5.09 21.71
CA GLY A 262 13.62 4.23 22.73
C GLY A 262 14.67 3.72 23.70
N ALA A 263 15.18 2.50 23.47
CA ALA A 263 16.00 1.76 24.42
C ALA A 263 17.31 2.46 24.84
N LEU A 264 17.90 3.30 23.98
CA LEU A 264 19.20 3.93 24.20
C LEU A 264 19.13 5.44 24.48
N ARG A 265 17.92 5.98 24.68
CA ARG A 265 17.68 7.42 24.85
C ARG A 265 18.56 8.06 25.92
N GLU A 266 18.60 7.45 27.11
CA GLU A 266 19.37 7.96 28.26
C GLU A 266 20.89 7.72 28.15
N HIS A 267 21.34 7.02 27.11
CA HIS A 267 22.71 6.56 26.97
C HIS A 267 23.50 7.32 25.89
N GLY A 268 23.03 8.49 25.48
CA GLY A 268 23.73 9.36 24.54
C GLY A 268 23.88 8.76 23.14
N ALA A 269 22.92 7.96 22.69
CA ALA A 269 22.93 7.40 21.34
C ALA A 269 22.61 8.48 20.28
N ALA A 270 23.29 8.39 19.13
CA ALA A 270 23.09 9.28 18.00
C ALA A 270 22.53 8.50 16.80
N PHE A 271 21.62 9.13 16.06
CA PHE A 271 21.14 8.62 14.78
C PHE A 271 21.76 9.45 13.65
N LEU A 272 22.50 8.79 12.75
CA LEU A 272 23.19 9.43 11.64
C LEU A 272 22.55 9.02 10.31
N SER A 273 22.26 9.99 9.45
CA SER A 273 21.76 9.75 8.09
C SER A 273 22.41 10.71 7.10
N GLY A 274 22.82 10.18 5.94
CA GLY A 274 23.27 11.00 4.82
C GLY A 274 22.14 11.78 4.12
N ASN A 275 20.87 11.52 4.49
CA ASN A 275 19.72 12.23 3.96
C ASN A 275 19.43 13.47 4.82
N VAL A 276 20.12 14.58 4.52
CA VAL A 276 19.98 15.84 5.26
C VAL A 276 18.53 16.33 5.38
N PRO A 277 17.70 16.29 4.30
CA PRO A 277 16.27 16.63 4.42
C PRO A 277 15.52 15.79 5.47
N LEU A 278 15.79 14.47 5.53
CA LEU A 278 15.17 13.58 6.49
C LEU A 278 15.55 13.94 7.93
N VAL A 279 16.82 14.27 8.17
CA VAL A 279 17.31 14.69 9.49
C VAL A 279 16.62 15.98 9.93
N THR A 280 16.55 16.99 9.04
CA THR A 280 15.90 18.28 9.35
C THR A 280 14.42 18.10 9.70
N VAL A 281 13.69 17.29 8.92
CA VAL A 281 12.26 17.02 9.16
C VAL A 281 12.05 16.25 10.46
N LEU A 282 12.90 15.25 10.74
CA LEU A 282 12.85 14.49 12.00
C LEU A 282 13.12 15.37 13.21
N ARG A 283 14.15 16.22 13.16
CA ARG A 283 14.48 17.17 14.24
C ARG A 283 13.31 18.10 14.54
N GLU A 284 12.73 18.71 13.51
CA GLU A 284 11.60 19.64 13.66
C GLU A 284 10.36 18.95 14.25
N ALA A 285 10.03 17.76 13.78
CA ALA A 285 8.87 17.05 14.27
C ALA A 285 9.04 16.51 15.70
N LEU A 286 10.25 16.08 16.07
CA LEU A 286 10.57 15.68 17.44
C LEU A 286 10.58 16.91 18.36
N ALA A 287 11.13 18.05 17.95
CA ALA A 287 11.13 19.29 18.73
C ALA A 287 9.71 19.79 19.03
N ARG A 288 8.80 19.72 18.06
CA ARG A 288 7.38 20.10 18.24
C ARG A 288 6.62 19.19 19.21
N ASP A 289 6.87 17.89 19.18
CA ASP A 289 6.23 16.92 20.11
C ASP A 289 6.94 16.89 21.49
N ALA A 290 8.19 17.34 21.56
CA ALA A 290 9.00 17.46 22.78
C ALA A 290 8.71 18.69 23.62
N ALA A 291 7.83 19.59 23.19
CA ALA A 291 7.42 20.75 23.96
C ALA A 291 6.12 20.44 24.73
N PRO A 292 6.16 20.10 26.03
CA PRO A 292 4.97 20.20 26.86
C PRO A 292 4.69 21.68 27.14
N LYS A 293 3.43 21.99 27.43
CA LYS A 293 3.03 23.24 28.08
C LYS A 293 3.92 23.50 29.30
N GLY A 294 4.80 24.49 29.19
CA GLY A 294 5.59 25.01 30.31
C GLY A 294 6.98 24.38 30.48
N GLY A 295 8.00 25.14 30.04
CA GLY A 295 9.32 25.17 30.67
C GLY A 295 10.34 24.10 30.27
N GLN A 296 11.39 24.54 29.55
CA GLN A 296 12.64 23.84 29.20
C GLN A 296 12.66 22.98 27.92
N ALA A 297 12.33 23.62 26.79
CA ALA A 297 12.93 23.27 25.51
C ALA A 297 14.30 23.99 25.42
N PHE A 298 15.42 23.27 25.24
CA PHE A 298 16.51 23.71 24.34
C PHE A 298 17.73 22.77 24.25
N VAL A 299 17.91 21.74 25.08
CA VAL A 299 19.23 21.04 25.11
C VAL A 299 19.32 19.77 24.23
N VAL A 300 18.22 19.25 23.68
CA VAL A 300 18.22 17.94 22.99
C VAL A 300 18.16 18.03 21.45
N ALA A 301 17.80 19.18 20.88
CA ALA A 301 17.67 19.36 19.43
C ALA A 301 19.02 19.38 18.67
N GLU A 302 20.14 19.63 19.35
CA GLU A 302 21.48 19.60 18.75
C GLU A 302 22.09 18.19 18.59
N ARG A 303 21.48 17.14 19.18
CA ARG A 303 22.04 15.78 19.20
C ARG A 303 21.44 14.81 18.18
N ALA A 304 20.42 15.24 17.45
CA ALA A 304 19.87 14.50 16.31
C ALA A 304 20.63 14.84 15.03
#